data_AF-A0A328M877-F1
#
_entry.id   AF-A0A328M877-F1
#
_cell.length_a   1.000
_cell.length_b   1.000
_cell.length_c   1.000
_cell.angle_alpha   90.00
_cell.angle_beta   90.00
_cell.angle_gamma   90.00
#
_symmetry.space_group_name_H-M   'P 1'
#
loop_
_entity.id
_entity.type
_entity.pdbx_description
1 polymer ?
#
loop_
_entity_poly.entity_id
_entity_poly.type
_entity_poly.pdbx_seq_one_letter_code
_entity_poly.pdbx_strand_id
1 'polypeptide(L)'
;MNETISSNKFFYLIVLSLVLITTVNVVLRWEEAYFFMYLALHLLGILCITGGVVAEKKHEESINYMCVMGLILLLTVQGIMKYSSFSLQDFSLLIDVLP
;
A
#
# COMPACT_ATOMS: atom_id res chain seq x y z
N MET A 1 24.51 7.16 24.97
CA MET A 1 23.21 6.52 25.18
C MET A 1 22.56 6.39 23.82
N ASN A 2 22.67 5.23 23.19
CA ASN A 2 22.14 5.00 21.85
C ASN A 2 20.65 4.73 22.01
N GLU A 3 19.78 5.69 21.68
CA GLU A 3 18.33 5.49 21.73
C GLU A 3 17.94 4.48 20.66
N THR A 4 17.92 3.20 21.01
CA THR A 4 17.31 2.15 20.20
C THR A 4 15.84 2.52 20.04
N ILE A 5 15.47 2.98 18.85
CA ILE A 5 14.08 3.24 18.48
C ILE A 5 13.29 1.96 18.77
N SER A 6 12.26 2.05 19.63
CA SER A 6 11.33 0.95 19.87
C SER A 6 10.80 0.43 18.53
N SER A 7 10.81 -0.89 18.35
CA SER A 7 10.46 -1.58 17.09
C SER A 7 9.17 -1.04 16.44
N ASN A 8 8.17 -0.71 17.27
CA ASN A 8 6.88 -0.20 16.81
C ASN A 8 6.98 1.22 16.24
N LYS A 9 7.78 2.09 16.85
CA LYS A 9 8.01 3.44 16.32
C LYS A 9 8.67 3.36 14.94
N PHE A 10 9.61 2.45 14.76
CA PHE A 10 10.26 2.24 13.46
C PHE A 10 9.26 1.71 12.41
N PHE A 11 8.41 0.74 12.79
CA PHE A 11 7.33 0.26 11.92
C PHE A 11 6.42 1.40 11.46
N TYR A 12 5.93 2.24 12.37
CA TYR A 12 5.04 3.34 12.01
C TYR A 12 5.72 4.43 11.15
N LEU A 13 7.03 4.64 11.32
CA LEU A 13 7.80 5.51 10.41
C LEU A 13 7.89 4.93 8.99
N ILE A 14 8.08 3.61 8.87
CA ILE A 14 8.03 2.92 7.57
C ILE A 14 6.65 3.05 6.94
N VAL A 15 5.60 2.77 7.70
CA VAL A 15 4.20 2.86 7.23
C VAL A 15 3.91 4.29 6.76
N LEU A 16 4.27 5.30 7.53
CA LEU A 16 4.07 6.71 7.15
C LEU A 16 4.80 7.04 5.85
N SER A 17 6.06 6.61 5.72
CA SER A 17 6.86 6.83 4.51
C SER A 17 6.21 6.15 3.29
N LEU A 18 5.74 4.92 3.44
CA LEU A 18 5.05 4.20 2.38
C LEU A 18 3.73 4.86 1.99
N VAL A 19 2.92 5.28 2.97
CA VAL A 19 1.68 6.02 2.72
C VAL A 19 1.96 7.28 1.89
N LEU A 20 3.00 8.05 2.22
CA LEU A 20 3.35 9.25 1.45
C LEU A 20 3.74 8.92 0.01
N ILE A 21 4.67 7.97 -0.18
CA ILE A 21 5.16 7.59 -1.52
C ILE A 21 4.01 7.06 -2.38
N THR A 22 3.20 6.16 -1.83
CA THR A 22 2.07 5.55 -2.55
C THR A 22 0.97 6.58 -2.86
N THR A 23 0.71 7.53 -1.97
CA THR A 23 -0.25 8.61 -2.21
C THR A 23 0.20 9.52 -3.35
N VAL A 24 1.48 9.93 -3.36
CA VAL A 24 2.02 10.72 -4.47
C VAL A 24 1.90 9.95 -5.78
N ASN A 25 2.24 8.67 -5.81
CA ASN A 25 2.12 7.87 -7.02
C ASN A 25 0.66 7.80 -7.52
N VAL A 26 -0.31 7.57 -6.63
CA VAL A 26 -1.74 7.55 -7.01
C VAL A 26 -2.19 8.88 -7.61
N VAL A 27 -1.84 10.01 -6.97
CA VAL A 27 -2.23 11.35 -7.44
C VAL A 27 -1.60 11.69 -8.78
N LEU A 28 -0.35 11.27 -9.03
CA LEU A 28 0.31 11.50 -10.32
C LEU A 28 -0.35 10.75 -11.48
N ARG A 29 -1.21 9.76 -11.21
CA ARG A 29 -1.89 8.93 -12.21
C ARG A 29 -3.33 9.39 -12.49
N TRP A 30 -3.62 10.67 -12.26
CA TRP A 30 -4.98 11.23 -12.39
C TRP A 30 -5.59 11.11 -13.79
N GLU A 31 -4.77 10.97 -14.83
CA GLU A 31 -5.22 10.81 -16.23
C GLU A 31 -5.51 9.34 -16.61
N GLU A 32 -5.23 8.36 -15.75
CA GLU A 32 -5.49 6.96 -16.06
C GLU A 32 -6.99 6.61 -15.99
N ALA A 33 -7.45 5.75 -16.89
CA ALA A 33 -8.86 5.36 -17.01
C ALA A 33 -9.45 4.76 -15.71
N TYR A 34 -8.63 4.08 -14.93
CA TYR A 34 -9.03 3.44 -13.67
C TYR A 34 -8.65 4.26 -12.43
N PHE A 35 -8.29 5.54 -12.58
CA PHE A 35 -7.84 6.41 -11.49
C PHE A 35 -8.76 6.38 -10.26
N PHE A 36 -10.07 6.50 -10.45
CA PHE A 36 -11.02 6.49 -9.33
C PHE A 36 -11.03 5.17 -8.55
N MET A 37 -10.82 4.05 -9.23
CA MET A 37 -10.71 2.74 -8.58
C MET A 37 -9.42 2.67 -7.74
N TYR A 38 -8.29 3.12 -8.28
CA TYR A 38 -7.03 3.19 -7.53
C TYR A 38 -7.14 4.10 -6.33
N LEU A 39 -7.75 5.27 -6.49
CA LEU A 39 -7.98 6.23 -5.42
C LEU A 39 -8.87 5.63 -4.32
N ALA A 40 -9.96 4.96 -4.67
CA ALA A 40 -10.86 4.34 -3.70
C ALA A 40 -10.16 3.23 -2.89
N LEU A 41 -9.42 2.34 -3.56
CA LEU A 41 -8.67 1.27 -2.88
C LEU A 41 -7.53 1.84 -2.02
N HIS A 42 -6.88 2.91 -2.48
CA HIS A 42 -5.84 3.60 -1.73
C HIS A 42 -6.39 4.25 -0.46
N LEU A 43 -7.53 4.95 -0.56
CA LEU A 43 -8.21 5.55 0.60
C LEU A 43 -8.68 4.47 1.59
N LEU A 44 -9.14 3.32 1.10
CA LEU A 44 -9.47 2.17 1.96
C LEU A 44 -8.24 1.66 2.73
N GLY A 45 -7.07 1.59 2.07
CA GLY A 45 -5.81 1.24 2.73
C GLY A 45 -5.42 2.22 3.84
N ILE A 46 -5.54 3.52 3.58
CA ILE A 46 -5.31 4.57 4.59
C ILE A 46 -6.31 4.44 5.74
N LEU A 47 -7.59 4.17 5.45
CA LEU A 47 -8.61 3.98 6.47
C LEU A 47 -8.30 2.78 7.38
N CYS A 48 -7.83 1.67 6.81
CA CYS A 48 -7.39 0.50 7.59
C CYS A 48 -6.21 0.84 8.50
N ILE A 49 -5.21 1.57 8.01
CA ILE A 49 -4.05 1.98 8.81
C ILE A 49 -4.47 2.92 9.94
N THR A 50 -5.23 3.97 9.63
CA THR A 50 -5.68 4.95 10.63
C THR A 50 -6.60 4.31 11.68
N GLY A 51 -7.53 3.44 11.26
CA GLY A 51 -8.37 2.65 12.16
C GLY A 51 -7.54 1.72 13.06
N GLY A 52 -6.51 1.08 12.52
CA GLY A 52 -5.60 0.23 13.29
C GLY A 52 -4.80 1.02 14.34
N VAL A 53 -4.28 2.20 13.98
CA VAL A 53 -3.57 3.09 14.91
C VAL A 53 -4.48 3.59 16.02
N VAL A 54 -5.73 3.95 15.70
CA VAL A 54 -6.70 4.42 16.70
C VAL A 54 -7.15 3.30 17.65
N ALA A 55 -7.29 2.07 17.13
CA ALA A 55 -7.66 0.90 17.92
C ALA A 55 -6.50 0.32 18.76
N GLU A 56 -5.26 0.74 18.49
CA GLU A 56 -4.07 0.27 19.20
C GLU A 56 -4.09 0.78 20.65
N LYS A 57 -3.99 -0.15 21.62
CA LYS A 57 -3.93 0.20 23.04
C LYS A 57 -2.51 0.61 23.39
N LYS A 58 -2.34 1.77 24.04
CA LYS A 58 -1.05 2.36 24.46
C LYS A 58 -0.10 1.46 25.27
N HIS A 59 -0.57 0.31 25.77
CA HIS A 59 0.21 -0.61 26.61
C HIS A 59 0.61 -1.93 25.92
N GLU A 60 0.13 -2.20 24.70
CA GLU A 60 0.56 -3.38 23.96
C GLU A 60 1.69 -2.98 23.00
N GLU A 61 2.87 -3.57 23.16
CA GLU A 61 3.98 -3.44 22.21
C GLU A 61 3.75 -4.24 20.92
N SER A 62 2.51 -4.60 20.59
CA SER A 62 2.16 -5.34 19.38
C SER A 62 1.67 -4.41 18.28
N ILE A 63 2.10 -4.66 17.04
CA ILE A 63 1.59 -3.95 15.87
C ILE A 63 0.17 -4.44 15.58
N ASN A 64 -0.77 -3.51 15.39
CA ASN A 64 -2.14 -3.86 15.03
C ASN A 64 -2.22 -4.52 13.63
N TYR A 65 -2.85 -5.68 13.54
CA TYR A 65 -3.05 -6.40 12.28
C TYR A 65 -3.80 -5.58 11.22
N MET A 66 -4.69 -4.67 11.65
CA MET A 66 -5.40 -3.77 10.74
C MET A 66 -4.43 -2.81 10.02
N CYS A 67 -3.36 -2.37 10.69
CA CYS A 67 -2.28 -1.59 10.07
C CYS A 67 -1.53 -2.41 9.02
N VAL A 68 -1.23 -3.68 9.32
CA VAL A 68 -0.56 -4.60 8.39
C VAL A 68 -1.42 -4.85 7.16
N MET A 69 -2.72 -5.11 7.34
CA MET A 69 -3.65 -5.32 6.23
C MET A 69 -3.83 -4.07 5.38
N GLY A 70 -3.90 -2.89 5.99
CA GLY A 70 -3.91 -1.62 5.26
C GLY A 70 -2.64 -1.43 4.44
N LEU A 71 -1.47 -1.79 4.99
CA LEU A 71 -0.20 -1.73 4.26
C LEU A 71 -0.17 -2.68 3.06
N ILE A 72 -0.60 -3.92 3.24
CA ILE A 72 -0.72 -4.90 2.15
C ILE A 72 -1.63 -4.35 1.05
N LEU A 73 -2.78 -3.79 1.42
CA LEU A 73 -3.72 -3.21 0.47
C LEU A 73 -3.09 -2.06 -0.32
N LEU A 74 -2.37 -1.14 0.34
CA LEU A 74 -1.66 -0.05 -0.35
C LEU A 74 -0.65 -0.59 -1.37
N LEU A 75 0.15 -1.60 -0.99
CA LEU A 75 1.10 -2.25 -1.90
C LEU A 75 0.41 -2.98 -3.06
N THR A 76 -0.71 -3.65 -2.81
CA THR A 76 -1.54 -4.27 -3.85
C THR A 76 -2.04 -3.24 -4.86
N VAL A 77 -2.49 -2.06 -4.40
CA VAL A 77 -2.89 -0.98 -5.32
C VAL A 77 -1.73 -0.56 -6.22
N GLN A 78 -0.52 -0.39 -5.68
CA GLN A 78 0.66 -0.08 -6.49
C GLN A 78 0.95 -1.17 -7.53
N GLY A 79 0.80 -2.44 -7.14
CA GLY A 79 0.92 -3.58 -8.04
C GLY A 79 -0.11 -3.53 -9.16
N ILE A 80 -1.39 -3.39 -8.82
CA ILE A 80 -2.47 -3.27 -9.79
C ILE A 80 -2.18 -2.13 -10.76
N MET A 81 -1.84 -0.94 -10.27
CA MET A 81 -1.51 0.22 -11.12
C MET A 81 -0.32 -0.02 -12.06
N LYS A 82 0.66 -0.83 -11.64
CA LYS A 82 1.81 -1.19 -12.47
C LYS A 82 1.44 -2.20 -13.55
N TYR A 83 0.53 -3.13 -13.25
CA TYR A 83 0.21 -4.25 -14.13
C TYR A 83 -1.09 -4.09 -14.91
N SER A 84 -1.96 -3.16 -14.55
CA SER A 84 -3.20 -2.86 -15.29
C SER A 84 -2.94 -2.17 -16.62
N SER A 85 -1.76 -1.55 -16.78
CA SER A 85 -1.30 -1.03 -18.06
C SER A 85 -0.76 -2.12 -19.00
N PHE A 86 -0.55 -3.35 -18.51
CA PHE A 86 -0.27 -4.49 -19.39
C PHE A 86 -1.58 -4.97 -19.99
N SER A 87 -1.68 -4.88 -21.31
CA SER A 87 -2.82 -5.41 -22.05
C SER A 87 -2.83 -6.94 -21.97
N LEU A 88 -4.01 -7.57 -21.92
CA LEU A 88 -4.14 -9.03 -22.11
C LEU A 88 -3.48 -9.51 -23.42
N GLN A 89 -3.27 -8.59 -24.36
CA GLN A 89 -2.57 -8.81 -25.62
C GLN A 89 -1.05 -9.04 -25.45
N ASP A 90 -0.44 -8.46 -24.42
CA ASP A 90 0.99 -8.68 -24.09
C ASP A 90 1.23 -10.04 -23.42
N PHE A 91 0.21 -10.59 -22.74
CA PHE A 91 0.24 -11.96 -22.22
C PHE A 91 0.12 -13.02 -23.32
N SER A 92 -0.57 -12.71 -24.43
CA SER A 92 -0.65 -13.61 -25.60
C SER A 92 0.75 -13.88 -26.18
N LEU A 93 1.60 -12.85 -26.27
CA LEU A 93 2.98 -13.00 -26.76
C LEU A 93 3.85 -13.83 -25.81
N LEU A 94 3.57 -13.82 -24.51
CA LEU A 94 4.32 -14.61 -23.53
C LEU A 94 3.90 -16.09 -23.52
N ILE A 95 2.62 -16.36 -23.83
CA ILE A 95 2.10 -17.73 -24.01
C ILE A 95 2.62 -18.37 -25.31
N ASP A 96 2.81 -17.59 -26.39
CA ASP A 96 3.34 -18.10 -27.67
C ASP A 96 4.86 -18.39 -27.67
N VAL A 97 5.59 -17.94 -26.66
CA VAL A 97 7.06 -18.11 -26.53
C VAL A 97 7.44 -19.18 -25.48
N LEU A 98 6.47 -19.72 -24.75
CA LEU A 98 6.69 -20.83 -23.83
C LEU A 98 6.63 -22.16 -24.61
N PRO A 99 7.71 -22.98 -24.64
CA PRO A 99 7.73 -24.27 -25.34
C PRO A 99 6.81 -25.32 -24.72
#